data_AF-A0A2A2M197-F1
#
_entry.id   AF-A0A2A2M197-F1
#
_cell.length_a   1.000
_cell.length_b   1.000
_cell.length_c   1.000
_cell.angle_alpha   90.00
_cell.angle_beta   90.00
_cell.angle_gamma   90.00
#
_symmetry.space_group_name_H-M   'P 1'
#
loop_
_entity.id
_entity.type
_entity.pdbx_description
1 polymer ?
#
loop_
_entity_poly.entity_id
_entity_poly.type
_entity_poly.pdbx_seq_one_letter_code
_entity_poly.pdbx_strand_id
1 'polypeptide(L)'
;MYTLSTDIKNAVKELDLSFLIDTVISQENAATSVDYPAKSCENLLEHIRYIRQKCVIEKEVEALKHSLSSSALMLSEDYKNRLNVLKYLDYISDENMVKFKGRVACEIHHQELFITELILSYKLHNRNFAEVAALISSTTCQTRTGNQEVKFPKGSIFVELQEICQEQSKKIDEAVKAVGANIVAPRDEIQYDLMEPFAEIMQITDCQEGQIVRCIQRLGEVVKDVRNAARIVGDPTLFEKMEEVSAAIKRDIVFAASLYTTE
;
A
#
# COMPACT_ATOMS: atom_id res chain seq x y z
N MET A 1 27.05 62.33 -2.69
CA MET A 1 27.72 61.20 -3.35
C MET A 1 27.08 59.93 -2.79
N TYR A 2 25.89 59.58 -3.30
CA TYR A 2 25.20 58.35 -2.93
C TYR A 2 25.99 57.20 -3.57
N THR A 3 26.70 56.43 -2.76
CA THR A 3 27.52 55.33 -3.26
C THR A 3 26.62 54.19 -3.69
N LEU A 4 26.79 53.72 -4.93
CA LEU A 4 26.12 52.57 -5.55
C LEU A 4 25.97 51.36 -4.61
N SER A 5 26.90 51.20 -3.66
CA SER A 5 26.89 50.18 -2.60
C SER A 5 25.67 50.27 -1.67
N THR A 6 25.15 51.46 -1.39
CA THR A 6 24.06 51.66 -0.41
C THR A 6 22.70 51.32 -1.00
N ASP A 7 22.45 51.69 -2.26
CA ASP A 7 21.21 51.36 -2.97
C ASP A 7 21.15 49.87 -3.33
N ILE A 8 22.28 49.26 -3.69
CA ILE A 8 22.37 47.80 -3.87
C ILE A 8 22.13 47.08 -2.53
N LYS A 9 22.76 47.52 -1.44
CA LYS A 9 22.55 46.91 -0.11
C LYS A 9 21.12 47.07 0.42
N ASN A 10 20.46 48.19 0.16
CA ASN A 10 19.07 48.41 0.56
C ASN A 10 18.10 47.61 -0.31
N ALA A 11 18.31 47.54 -1.62
CA ALA A 11 17.54 46.68 -2.52
C ALA A 11 17.72 45.19 -2.18
N VAL A 12 18.85 44.81 -1.59
CA VAL A 12 19.16 43.44 -1.19
C VAL A 12 18.64 43.09 0.22
N LYS A 13 18.48 44.07 1.13
CA LYS A 13 17.99 43.87 2.50
C LYS A 13 16.52 43.41 2.60
N GLU A 14 15.67 43.80 1.65
CA GLU A 14 14.27 43.38 1.61
C GLU A 14 14.06 42.01 0.94
N LEU A 15 15.15 41.40 0.43
CA LEU A 15 15.13 40.13 -0.25
C LEU A 15 15.87 39.10 0.60
N ASP A 16 15.15 38.09 1.08
CA ASP A 16 15.70 36.98 1.86
C ASP A 16 16.65 36.14 0.97
N LEU A 17 17.88 36.63 0.84
CA LEU A 17 18.93 36.19 -0.07
C LEU A 17 20.23 35.90 0.67
N SER A 18 20.21 35.67 1.98
CA SER A 18 21.43 35.47 2.80
C SER A 18 22.54 34.67 2.10
N PHE A 19 22.19 33.57 1.44
CA PHE A 19 23.13 32.74 0.65
C PHE A 19 23.59 33.35 -0.69
N LEU A 20 22.71 34.03 -1.42
CA LEU A 20 23.04 34.72 -2.68
C LEU A 20 23.78 36.03 -2.42
N ILE A 21 23.56 36.66 -1.27
CA ILE A 21 24.32 37.79 -0.77
C ILE A 21 25.74 37.35 -0.48
N ASP A 22 25.96 36.22 0.21
CA ASP A 22 27.32 35.69 0.42
C ASP A 22 27.98 35.27 -0.89
N THR A 23 27.22 34.75 -1.85
CA THR A 23 27.74 34.43 -3.20
C THR A 23 28.08 35.70 -3.98
N VAL A 24 27.24 36.72 -3.95
CA VAL A 24 27.47 38.00 -4.64
C VAL A 24 28.56 38.80 -3.95
N ILE A 25 28.64 38.82 -2.62
CA ILE A 25 29.70 39.48 -1.84
C ILE A 25 31.03 38.74 -1.98
N SER A 26 31.04 37.41 -1.99
CA SER A 26 32.27 36.64 -2.28
C SER A 26 32.74 36.86 -3.72
N GLN A 27 31.81 36.96 -4.67
CA GLN A 27 32.11 37.34 -6.06
C GLN A 27 32.51 38.82 -6.17
N GLU A 28 31.99 39.74 -5.34
CA GLU A 28 32.34 41.16 -5.29
C GLU A 28 33.75 41.38 -4.70
N ASN A 29 34.09 40.63 -3.65
CA ASN A 29 35.43 40.57 -3.06
C ASN A 29 36.44 39.93 -4.02
N ALA A 30 36.05 38.91 -4.78
CA ALA A 30 36.88 38.37 -5.87
C ALA A 30 36.99 39.34 -7.06
N ALA A 31 35.91 40.06 -7.40
CA ALA A 31 35.82 41.04 -8.49
C ALA A 31 36.40 42.41 -8.14
N THR A 32 36.99 42.60 -6.96
CA THR A 32 37.84 43.76 -6.71
C THR A 32 39.20 43.62 -7.41
N SER A 33 39.53 42.40 -7.89
CA SER A 33 40.77 42.10 -8.64
C SER A 33 40.58 41.94 -10.16
N VAL A 34 39.34 41.82 -10.66
CA VAL A 34 39.03 41.62 -12.09
C VAL A 34 37.89 42.53 -12.53
N ASP A 35 38.09 43.23 -13.63
CA ASP A 35 37.16 44.19 -14.20
C ASP A 35 35.91 43.46 -14.75
N TYR A 36 34.83 43.45 -13.98
CA TYR A 36 33.63 42.69 -14.31
C TYR A 36 32.71 43.55 -15.21
N PRO A 37 32.34 43.10 -16.43
CA PRO A 37 31.53 43.88 -17.38
C PRO A 37 30.16 44.32 -16.85
N ALA A 38 29.68 43.70 -15.79
CA ALA A 38 28.44 44.05 -15.11
C ALA A 38 28.49 45.42 -14.40
N LYS A 39 29.69 45.93 -14.06
CA LYS A 39 29.87 47.22 -13.37
C LYS A 39 29.54 48.43 -14.26
N SER A 40 29.67 48.28 -15.57
CA SER A 40 29.38 49.32 -16.58
C SER A 40 27.99 49.18 -17.20
N CYS A 41 27.12 48.32 -16.65
CA CYS A 41 25.80 48.09 -17.19
C CYS A 41 24.78 49.09 -16.62
N GLU A 42 24.17 49.90 -17.49
CA GLU A 42 23.14 50.88 -17.10
C GLU A 42 21.85 50.21 -16.59
N ASN A 43 21.54 49.00 -17.05
CA ASN A 43 20.34 48.23 -16.68
C ASN A 43 20.64 47.07 -15.72
N LEU A 44 21.72 47.17 -14.94
CA LEU A 44 22.15 46.11 -14.00
C LEU A 44 21.01 45.65 -13.07
N LEU A 45 20.20 46.59 -12.57
CA LEU A 45 19.07 46.29 -11.69
C LEU A 45 17.99 45.44 -12.38
N GLU A 46 17.66 45.72 -13.64
CA GLU A 46 16.69 44.90 -14.38
C GLU A 46 17.23 43.50 -14.66
N HIS A 47 18.49 43.37 -15.07
CA HIS A 47 19.10 42.06 -15.29
C HIS A 47 19.14 41.21 -14.02
N ILE A 48 19.44 41.81 -12.86
CA ILE A 48 19.38 41.11 -11.57
C ILE A 48 17.95 40.65 -11.26
N ARG A 49 16.93 41.47 -11.56
CA ARG A 49 15.52 41.07 -11.39
C ARG A 49 15.13 39.89 -12.29
N TYR A 50 15.56 39.88 -13.54
CA TYR A 50 15.32 38.74 -14.45
C TYR A 50 16.03 37.47 -13.99
N ILE A 51 17.30 37.57 -13.58
CA ILE A 51 18.05 36.42 -13.03
C ILE A 51 17.37 35.88 -11.78
N ARG A 52 16.84 36.76 -10.90
CA ARG A 52 16.05 36.32 -9.73
C ARG A 52 14.81 35.54 -10.15
N GLN A 53 14.00 36.08 -11.05
CA GLN A 53 12.79 35.40 -11.51
C GLN A 53 13.12 34.03 -12.10
N LYS A 54 14.17 33.97 -12.93
CA LYS A 54 14.67 32.71 -13.48
C LYS A 54 15.10 31.74 -12.38
N CYS A 55 15.92 32.15 -11.41
CA CYS A 55 16.36 31.27 -10.32
C CYS A 55 15.22 30.79 -9.41
N VAL A 56 14.20 31.62 -9.17
CA VAL A 56 13.01 31.21 -8.41
C VAL A 56 12.26 30.12 -9.16
N ILE A 57 12.00 30.34 -10.46
CA ILE A 57 11.31 29.36 -11.31
C ILE A 57 12.15 28.07 -11.43
N GLU A 58 13.46 28.17 -11.61
CA GLU A 58 14.35 27.00 -11.68
C GLU A 58 14.33 26.20 -10.38
N LYS A 59 14.33 26.86 -9.22
CA LYS A 59 14.17 26.19 -7.91
C LYS A 59 12.80 25.55 -7.74
N GLU A 60 11.72 26.21 -8.17
CA GLU A 60 10.38 25.62 -8.16
C GLU A 60 10.31 24.38 -9.05
N VAL A 61 10.91 24.44 -10.24
CA VAL A 61 11.01 23.30 -11.15
C VAL A 61 11.84 22.17 -10.53
N GLU A 62 12.97 22.46 -9.90
CA GLU A 62 13.78 21.45 -9.20
C GLU A 62 13.02 20.83 -8.01
N ALA A 63 12.32 21.63 -7.22
CA ALA A 63 11.51 21.16 -6.10
C ALA A 63 10.35 20.26 -6.58
N LEU A 64 9.67 20.65 -7.66
CA LEU A 64 8.61 19.84 -8.27
C LEU A 64 9.16 18.55 -8.87
N LYS A 65 10.30 18.59 -9.58
CA LYS A 65 10.97 17.39 -10.10
C LYS A 65 11.39 16.45 -8.98
N HIS A 66 11.88 16.98 -7.87
CA HIS A 66 12.22 16.18 -6.70
C HIS A 66 10.97 15.57 -6.05
N SER A 67 9.88 16.33 -5.90
CA SER A 67 8.60 15.83 -5.39
C SER A 67 8.02 14.69 -6.24
N LEU A 68 8.22 14.74 -7.56
CA LEU A 68 7.81 13.70 -8.50
C LEU A 68 8.78 12.49 -8.55
N SER A 69 9.95 12.59 -7.92
CA SER A 69 10.97 11.54 -7.96
C SER A 69 10.63 10.35 -7.04
N SER A 70 11.14 9.17 -7.37
CA SER A 70 11.03 7.98 -6.52
C SER A 70 11.64 8.18 -5.12
N SER A 71 12.62 9.07 -4.99
CA SER A 71 13.21 9.46 -3.71
C SER A 71 12.18 10.13 -2.79
N ALA A 72 11.30 10.98 -3.32
CA ALA A 72 10.22 11.59 -2.53
C ALA A 72 9.19 10.56 -2.07
N LEU A 73 8.91 9.52 -2.87
CA LEU A 73 8.03 8.41 -2.49
C LEU A 73 8.62 7.57 -1.35
N MET A 74 9.94 7.27 -1.39
CA MET A 74 10.64 6.58 -0.28
C MET A 74 10.70 7.42 1.00
N LEU A 75 10.69 8.76 0.87
CA LEU A 75 10.62 9.67 2.00
C LEU A 75 9.20 9.86 2.55
N SER A 76 8.18 9.40 1.82
CA SER A 76 6.78 9.55 2.22
C SER A 76 6.52 8.90 3.58
N GLU A 77 5.70 9.56 4.36
CA GLU A 77 5.31 9.09 5.69
C GLU A 77 4.52 7.78 5.60
N ASP A 78 3.72 7.59 4.55
CA ASP A 78 2.97 6.36 4.31
C ASP A 78 3.90 5.15 4.07
N TYR A 79 4.95 5.30 3.26
CA TYR A 79 5.93 4.24 3.04
C TYR A 79 6.63 3.84 4.35
N LYS A 80 7.09 4.81 5.13
CA LYS A 80 7.74 4.57 6.43
C LYS A 80 6.79 3.89 7.41
N ASN A 81 5.54 4.32 7.44
CA ASN A 81 4.51 3.73 8.28
C ASN A 81 4.26 2.27 7.91
N ARG A 82 4.11 1.94 6.62
CA ARG A 82 3.97 0.56 6.15
C ARG A 82 5.19 -0.29 6.50
N LEU A 83 6.40 0.24 6.31
CA LEU A 83 7.64 -0.44 6.67
C LEU A 83 7.70 -0.75 8.18
N ASN A 84 7.30 0.20 9.02
CA ASN A 84 7.25 0.03 10.46
C ASN A 84 6.22 -1.01 10.89
N VAL A 85 5.05 -1.08 10.24
CA VAL A 85 4.06 -2.13 10.49
C VAL A 85 4.63 -3.51 10.13
N LEU A 86 5.32 -3.64 9.00
CA LEU A 86 5.96 -4.90 8.60
C LEU A 86 7.09 -5.31 9.55
N LYS A 87 7.83 -4.35 10.13
CA LYS A 87 8.83 -4.63 11.19
C LYS A 87 8.14 -5.11 12.47
N TYR A 88 7.10 -4.41 12.91
CA TYR A 88 6.34 -4.75 14.11
C TYR A 88 5.74 -6.16 14.02
N LEU A 89 5.23 -6.55 12.85
CA LEU A 89 4.64 -7.87 12.59
C LEU A 89 5.67 -8.97 12.28
N ASP A 90 6.97 -8.65 12.31
CA ASP A 90 8.09 -9.57 12.05
C ASP A 90 8.18 -10.10 10.60
N TYR A 91 7.65 -9.36 9.63
CA TYR A 91 7.77 -9.70 8.19
C TYR A 91 9.14 -9.30 7.63
N ILE A 92 9.72 -8.24 8.18
CA ILE A 92 11.05 -7.73 7.84
C ILE A 92 11.89 -7.47 9.10
N SER A 93 13.21 -7.47 8.97
CA SER A 93 14.13 -7.09 10.05
C SER A 93 14.28 -5.58 10.18
N ASP A 94 14.95 -5.15 11.25
CA ASP A 94 15.25 -3.73 11.47
C ASP A 94 16.16 -3.15 10.37
N GLU A 95 17.00 -4.00 9.77
CA GLU A 95 17.84 -3.72 8.59
C GLU A 95 17.08 -3.83 7.25
N ASN A 96 15.75 -3.95 7.28
CA ASN A 96 14.88 -4.11 6.11
C ASN A 96 15.11 -5.41 5.31
N MET A 97 15.61 -6.47 5.96
CA MET A 97 15.76 -7.78 5.32
C MET A 97 14.47 -8.59 5.45
N VAL A 98 14.01 -9.21 4.36
CA VAL A 98 12.80 -10.04 4.35
C VAL A 98 13.01 -11.29 5.21
N LYS A 99 12.14 -11.49 6.21
CA LYS A 99 12.14 -12.66 7.09
C LYS A 99 11.32 -13.81 6.47
N PHE A 100 11.33 -14.97 7.12
CA PHE A 100 10.55 -16.13 6.67
C PHE A 100 9.06 -15.81 6.48
N LYS A 101 8.46 -15.09 7.43
CA LYS A 101 7.07 -14.63 7.36
C LYS A 101 6.80 -13.74 6.13
N GLY A 102 7.71 -12.82 5.84
CA GLY A 102 7.69 -12.01 4.62
C GLY A 102 7.78 -12.85 3.34
N ARG A 103 8.63 -13.88 3.30
CA ARG A 103 8.72 -14.78 2.13
C ARG A 103 7.43 -15.55 1.87
N VAL A 104 6.75 -16.00 2.92
CA VAL A 104 5.45 -16.66 2.80
C VAL A 104 4.41 -15.68 2.26
N ALA A 105 4.41 -14.44 2.76
CA ALA A 105 3.50 -13.39 2.32
C ALA A 105 3.68 -13.00 0.85
N CYS A 106 4.90 -13.09 0.32
CA CYS A 106 5.18 -12.81 -1.10
C CYS A 106 4.50 -13.79 -2.07
N GLU A 107 4.00 -14.94 -1.61
CA GLU A 107 3.24 -15.89 -2.45
C GLU A 107 1.74 -15.56 -2.50
N ILE A 108 1.27 -14.62 -1.69
CA ILE A 108 -0.13 -14.24 -1.59
C ILE A 108 -0.33 -12.91 -2.32
N HIS A 109 -1.32 -12.83 -3.22
CA HIS A 109 -1.58 -11.61 -4.00
C HIS A 109 -2.77 -10.78 -3.49
N HIS A 110 -3.55 -11.33 -2.55
CA HIS A 110 -4.74 -10.67 -2.02
C HIS A 110 -4.79 -10.83 -0.50
N GLN A 111 -4.95 -9.72 0.23
CA GLN A 111 -5.01 -9.72 1.71
C GLN A 111 -3.82 -10.49 2.35
N GLU A 112 -2.60 -10.13 1.93
CA GLU A 112 -1.37 -10.92 2.12
C GLU A 112 -1.04 -11.14 3.59
N LEU A 113 -1.13 -10.08 4.40
CA LEU A 113 -0.84 -10.16 5.83
C LEU A 113 -1.84 -11.08 6.55
N PHE A 114 -3.13 -10.89 6.28
CA PHE A 114 -4.19 -11.65 6.94
C PHE A 114 -4.09 -13.15 6.64
N ILE A 115 -3.92 -13.51 5.37
CA ILE A 115 -3.78 -14.91 4.96
C ILE A 115 -2.50 -15.52 5.52
N THR A 116 -1.39 -14.77 5.52
CA THR A 116 -0.14 -15.24 6.11
C THR A 116 -0.28 -15.50 7.61
N GLU A 117 -0.97 -14.63 8.36
CA GLU A 117 -1.26 -14.89 9.78
C GLU A 117 -2.09 -16.17 9.96
N LEU A 118 -3.10 -16.41 9.11
CA LEU A 118 -3.92 -17.63 9.20
C LEU A 118 -3.11 -18.90 8.97
N ILE A 119 -2.21 -18.88 7.99
CA ILE A 119 -1.31 -20.00 7.68
C ILE A 119 -0.36 -20.25 8.86
N LEU A 120 0.35 -19.22 9.32
CA LEU A 120 1.41 -19.37 10.33
C LEU A 120 0.88 -19.56 11.75
N SER A 121 -0.37 -19.19 12.02
CA SER A 121 -1.06 -19.50 13.27
C SER A 121 -1.76 -20.87 13.27
N TYR A 122 -1.57 -21.66 12.20
CA TYR A 122 -2.12 -23.02 12.05
C TYR A 122 -3.65 -23.10 12.16
N LYS A 123 -4.35 -22.01 11.85
CA LYS A 123 -5.83 -21.94 11.97
C LYS A 123 -6.55 -22.76 10.90
N LEU A 124 -5.87 -23.09 9.80
CA LEU A 124 -6.40 -23.89 8.69
C LEU A 124 -6.21 -25.41 8.88
N HIS A 125 -5.29 -25.83 9.76
CA HIS A 125 -4.88 -27.24 9.91
C HIS A 125 -5.95 -28.17 10.44
N ASN A 126 -6.69 -27.73 11.46
CA ASN A 126 -7.66 -28.56 12.16
C ASN A 126 -9.07 -28.47 11.55
N ARG A 127 -9.21 -27.78 10.42
CA ARG A 127 -10.49 -27.52 9.76
C ARG A 127 -10.65 -28.39 8.52
N ASN A 128 -11.89 -28.73 8.17
CA ASN A 128 -12.16 -29.46 6.92
C ASN A 128 -11.99 -28.53 5.69
N PHE A 129 -11.93 -29.08 4.49
CA PHE A 129 -11.73 -28.27 3.28
C PHE A 129 -12.87 -27.23 3.08
N ALA A 130 -14.12 -27.54 3.43
CA ALA A 130 -15.23 -26.61 3.27
C ALA A 130 -15.14 -25.43 4.24
N GLU A 131 -14.76 -25.66 5.49
CA GLU A 131 -14.50 -24.65 6.51
C GLU A 131 -13.33 -23.76 6.11
N VAL A 132 -12.26 -24.34 5.54
CA VAL A 132 -11.13 -23.57 5.03
C VAL A 132 -11.54 -22.69 3.84
N ALA A 133 -12.37 -23.22 2.92
CA ALA A 133 -12.90 -22.45 1.81
C ALA A 133 -13.76 -21.27 2.31
N ALA A 134 -14.62 -21.49 3.31
CA ALA A 134 -15.42 -20.44 3.94
C ALA A 134 -14.54 -19.38 4.63
N LEU A 135 -13.48 -19.79 5.32
CA LEU A 135 -12.58 -18.86 5.98
C LEU A 135 -11.81 -17.99 4.98
N ILE A 136 -11.32 -18.57 3.88
CA ILE A 136 -10.62 -17.81 2.83
C ILE A 136 -11.60 -16.95 2.02
N SER A 137 -12.84 -17.40 1.80
CA SER A 137 -13.86 -16.65 1.06
C SER A 137 -14.14 -15.29 1.69
N SER A 138 -13.90 -15.16 3.01
CA SER A 138 -14.07 -13.91 3.73
C SER A 138 -13.17 -12.78 3.24
N THR A 139 -12.07 -13.11 2.56
CA THR A 139 -11.15 -12.14 1.98
C THR A 139 -11.58 -11.68 0.59
N THR A 140 -12.44 -12.42 -0.10
CA THR A 140 -12.67 -12.25 -1.56
C THR A 140 -13.89 -11.43 -1.92
N CYS A 141 -14.83 -11.27 -0.98
CA CYS A 141 -16.04 -10.49 -1.19
C CYS A 141 -15.75 -9.00 -1.04
N GLN A 142 -16.00 -8.25 -2.12
CA GLN A 142 -15.72 -6.81 -2.19
C GLN A 142 -17.01 -5.97 -2.12
N THR A 143 -18.18 -6.61 -2.20
CA THR A 143 -19.47 -5.92 -2.32
C THR A 143 -20.17 -5.90 -0.96
N ARG A 144 -20.23 -4.73 -0.31
CA ARG A 144 -21.06 -4.54 0.88
C ARG A 144 -22.53 -4.59 0.47
N THR A 145 -23.19 -5.72 0.70
CA THR A 145 -24.62 -5.90 0.43
C THR A 145 -25.43 -5.26 1.55
N GLY A 146 -25.64 -3.95 1.50
CA GLY A 146 -26.41 -3.21 2.51
C GLY A 146 -25.75 -3.14 3.89
N ASN A 147 -26.30 -2.32 4.78
CA ASN A 147 -25.79 -2.12 6.15
C ASN A 147 -26.13 -3.27 7.12
N GLN A 148 -26.53 -4.45 6.63
CA GLN A 148 -26.91 -5.57 7.49
C GLN A 148 -25.71 -6.49 7.70
N GLU A 149 -25.24 -6.57 8.95
CA GLU A 149 -24.25 -7.57 9.34
C GLU A 149 -24.82 -8.97 9.14
N VAL A 150 -24.06 -9.84 8.46
CA VAL A 150 -24.36 -11.27 8.35
C VAL A 150 -24.45 -11.87 9.73
N LYS A 151 -25.61 -12.43 10.08
CA LYS A 151 -25.86 -13.08 11.37
C LYS A 151 -25.97 -14.57 11.19
N PHE A 152 -24.92 -15.27 11.56
CA PHE A 152 -24.95 -16.73 11.61
C PHE A 152 -25.78 -17.23 12.80
N PRO A 153 -26.43 -18.40 12.68
CA PRO A 153 -27.08 -19.06 13.80
C PRO A 153 -26.12 -19.26 14.97
N LYS A 154 -26.57 -18.97 16.20
CA LYS A 154 -25.75 -19.14 17.41
C LYS A 154 -25.30 -20.59 17.56
N GLY A 155 -24.00 -20.80 17.74
CA GLY A 155 -23.39 -22.13 17.86
C GLY A 155 -23.09 -22.81 16.52
N SER A 156 -23.28 -22.12 15.38
CA SER A 156 -22.80 -22.62 14.09
C SER A 156 -21.28 -22.48 13.97
N ILE A 157 -20.69 -23.34 13.14
CA ILE A 157 -19.25 -23.29 12.80
C ILE A 157 -18.84 -21.92 12.23
N PHE A 158 -19.74 -21.23 11.53
CA PHE A 158 -19.48 -19.93 10.92
C PHE A 158 -19.22 -18.83 11.95
N VAL A 159 -19.81 -18.93 13.14
CA VAL A 159 -19.47 -18.01 14.26
C VAL A 159 -18.02 -18.22 14.70
N GLU A 160 -17.57 -19.47 14.83
CA GLU A 160 -16.18 -19.76 15.16
C GLU A 160 -15.21 -19.26 14.07
N LEU A 161 -15.56 -19.44 12.80
CA LEU A 161 -14.74 -18.96 11.67
C LEU A 161 -14.67 -17.42 11.67
N GLN A 162 -15.81 -16.75 11.92
CA GLN A 162 -15.87 -15.30 12.05
C GLN A 162 -15.00 -14.80 13.21
N GLU A 163 -15.04 -15.45 14.38
CA GLU A 163 -14.19 -15.10 15.52
C GLU A 163 -12.70 -15.24 15.19
N ILE A 164 -12.31 -16.28 14.45
CA ILE A 164 -10.91 -16.46 13.99
C ILE A 164 -10.49 -15.31 13.07
N CYS A 165 -11.33 -14.93 12.10
CA CYS A 165 -11.05 -13.82 11.21
C CYS A 165 -10.92 -12.49 11.99
N GLN A 166 -11.81 -12.25 12.95
CA GLN A 166 -11.75 -11.07 13.81
C GLN A 166 -10.48 -11.05 14.68
N GLU A 167 -10.09 -12.20 15.24
CA GLU A 167 -8.88 -12.36 16.04
C GLU A 167 -7.62 -11.99 15.22
N GLN A 168 -7.48 -12.53 14.01
CA GLN A 168 -6.30 -12.24 13.17
C GLN A 168 -6.31 -10.80 12.64
N SER A 169 -7.48 -10.28 12.24
CA SER A 169 -7.61 -8.89 11.80
C SER A 169 -7.21 -7.92 12.91
N LYS A 170 -7.65 -8.20 14.14
CA LYS A 170 -7.34 -7.36 15.30
C LYS A 170 -5.84 -7.30 15.58
N LYS A 171 -5.10 -8.41 15.40
CA LYS A 171 -3.63 -8.39 15.55
C LYS A 171 -2.96 -7.43 14.57
N ILE A 172 -3.43 -7.38 13.32
CA ILE A 172 -2.92 -6.46 12.31
C ILE A 172 -3.31 -5.03 12.66
N ASP A 173 -4.57 -4.80 13.07
CA ASP A 173 -5.05 -3.47 13.50
C ASP A 173 -4.27 -2.93 14.70
N GLU A 174 -3.96 -3.78 15.67
CA GLU A 174 -3.14 -3.44 16.84
C GLU A 174 -1.72 -3.05 16.42
N ALA A 175 -1.13 -3.74 15.43
CA ALA A 175 0.16 -3.36 14.87
C ALA A 175 0.13 -2.00 14.15
N VAL A 176 -0.90 -1.76 13.33
CA VAL A 176 -1.10 -0.46 12.64
C VAL A 176 -1.25 0.67 13.66
N LYS A 177 -2.05 0.45 14.71
CA LYS A 177 -2.25 1.42 15.80
C LYS A 177 -0.99 1.67 16.61
N ALA A 178 -0.21 0.63 16.91
CA ALA A 178 1.04 0.75 17.66
C ALA A 178 2.08 1.64 16.94
N VAL A 179 2.08 1.61 15.60
CA VAL A 179 2.94 2.45 14.76
C VAL A 179 2.39 3.88 14.62
N GLY A 180 1.11 4.12 14.95
CA GLY A 180 0.45 5.40 14.72
C GLY A 180 0.17 5.68 13.24
N ALA A 181 0.15 4.62 12.43
CA ALA A 181 -0.07 4.71 10.99
C ALA A 181 -1.57 4.87 10.68
N ASN A 182 -1.92 5.78 9.77
CA ASN A 182 -3.29 5.91 9.28
C ASN A 182 -3.48 5.08 8.00
N ILE A 183 -3.27 3.77 8.12
CA ILE A 183 -3.42 2.80 7.03
C ILE A 183 -4.83 2.19 7.13
N VAL A 184 -5.52 2.05 6.00
CA VAL A 184 -6.80 1.33 5.94
C VAL A 184 -6.56 -0.10 6.40
N ALA A 185 -7.24 -0.49 7.47
CA ALA A 185 -7.10 -1.80 8.09
C ALA A 185 -7.72 -2.91 7.22
N PRO A 186 -7.11 -4.11 7.15
CA PRO A 186 -7.70 -5.28 6.49
C PRO A 186 -9.13 -5.61 6.94
N ARG A 187 -9.46 -5.26 8.19
CA ARG A 187 -10.77 -5.49 8.80
C ARG A 187 -11.94 -4.92 7.99
N ASP A 188 -11.74 -3.81 7.30
CA ASP A 188 -12.82 -3.16 6.54
C ASP A 188 -13.18 -3.91 5.23
N GLU A 189 -12.27 -4.78 4.78
CA GLU A 189 -12.37 -5.57 3.55
C GLU A 189 -12.79 -7.04 3.80
N ILE A 190 -12.75 -7.50 5.06
CA ILE A 190 -13.17 -8.86 5.40
C ILE A 190 -14.69 -8.90 5.57
N GLN A 191 -15.34 -9.72 4.75
CA GLN A 191 -16.79 -9.88 4.69
C GLN A 191 -17.16 -11.35 4.91
N TYR A 192 -18.33 -11.63 5.47
CA TYR A 192 -18.70 -13.01 5.86
C TYR A 192 -19.80 -13.60 4.97
N ASP A 193 -20.32 -12.82 4.02
CA ASP A 193 -21.46 -13.16 3.18
C ASP A 193 -21.27 -14.43 2.35
N LEU A 194 -20.02 -14.79 2.04
CA LEU A 194 -19.68 -15.93 1.20
C LEU A 194 -19.23 -17.18 1.98
N MET A 195 -19.47 -17.23 3.29
CA MET A 195 -19.15 -18.41 4.09
C MET A 195 -20.16 -19.55 3.88
N GLU A 196 -21.39 -19.24 3.48
CA GLU A 196 -22.48 -20.21 3.28
C GLU A 196 -22.51 -20.77 1.84
N PRO A 197 -23.24 -21.88 1.60
CA PRO A 197 -23.41 -22.41 0.25
C PRO A 197 -24.10 -21.41 -0.70
N PHE A 198 -23.76 -21.44 -2.00
CA PHE A 198 -24.28 -20.52 -3.02
C PHE A 198 -25.81 -20.34 -3.00
N ALA A 199 -26.57 -21.42 -2.80
CA ALA A 199 -28.02 -21.37 -2.75
C ALA A 199 -28.58 -20.58 -1.54
N GLU A 200 -27.87 -20.59 -0.40
CA GLU A 200 -28.22 -19.80 0.79
C GLU A 200 -27.76 -18.35 0.62
N ILE A 201 -26.56 -18.13 0.07
CA ILE A 201 -26.06 -16.79 -0.26
C ILE A 201 -27.08 -16.02 -1.13
N MET A 202 -27.69 -16.70 -2.10
CA MET A 202 -28.69 -16.06 -2.97
C MET A 202 -29.98 -15.65 -2.26
N GLN A 203 -30.29 -16.25 -1.11
CA GLN A 203 -31.48 -15.90 -0.32
C GLN A 203 -31.18 -14.79 0.69
N ILE A 204 -29.92 -14.68 1.13
CA ILE A 204 -29.50 -13.79 2.20
C ILE A 204 -28.92 -12.47 1.66
N THR A 205 -28.44 -12.47 0.41
CA THR A 205 -27.76 -11.31 -0.19
C THR A 205 -28.52 -10.77 -1.40
N ASP A 206 -28.62 -9.45 -1.52
CA ASP A 206 -29.09 -8.74 -2.73
C ASP A 206 -27.98 -8.62 -3.81
N CYS A 207 -26.93 -9.45 -3.73
CA CYS A 207 -25.78 -9.35 -4.62
C CYS A 207 -26.11 -9.96 -5.99
N GLN A 208 -25.64 -9.34 -7.07
CA GLN A 208 -25.79 -9.92 -8.41
C GLN A 208 -25.01 -11.24 -8.51
N GLU A 209 -25.60 -12.26 -9.13
CA GLU A 209 -25.04 -13.61 -9.23
C GLU A 209 -23.65 -13.60 -9.89
N GLY A 210 -23.47 -12.73 -10.90
CA GLY A 210 -22.18 -12.55 -11.57
C GLY A 210 -21.07 -12.03 -10.64
N GLN A 211 -21.40 -11.27 -9.59
CA GLN A 211 -20.42 -10.83 -8.60
C GLN A 211 -20.03 -11.98 -7.68
N ILE A 212 -21.00 -12.81 -7.27
CA ILE A 212 -20.73 -14.00 -6.46
C ILE A 212 -19.83 -14.97 -7.23
N VAL A 213 -20.12 -15.22 -8.51
CA VAL A 213 -19.26 -16.04 -9.39
C VAL A 213 -17.83 -15.51 -9.44
N ARG A 214 -17.64 -14.18 -9.59
CA ARG A 214 -16.30 -13.57 -9.56
C ARG A 214 -15.60 -13.74 -8.22
N CYS A 215 -16.33 -13.66 -7.11
CA CYS A 215 -15.74 -13.88 -5.79
C CYS A 215 -15.27 -15.34 -5.62
N ILE A 216 -16.03 -16.32 -6.11
CA ILE A 216 -15.60 -17.73 -6.09
C ILE A 216 -14.39 -17.98 -7.00
N GLN A 217 -14.32 -17.32 -8.17
CA GLN A 217 -13.14 -17.38 -9.03
C GLN A 217 -11.89 -16.82 -8.34
N ARG A 218 -12.03 -15.66 -7.65
CA ARG A 218 -10.94 -15.09 -6.84
C ARG A 218 -10.55 -16.00 -5.68
N LEU A 219 -11.51 -16.62 -5.00
CA LEU A 219 -11.23 -17.65 -4.00
C LEU A 219 -10.36 -18.76 -4.58
N GLY A 220 -10.61 -19.17 -5.83
CA GLY A 220 -9.77 -20.14 -6.52
C GLY A 220 -8.32 -19.70 -6.73
N GLU A 221 -8.08 -18.42 -7.04
CA GLU A 221 -6.73 -17.87 -7.14
C GLU A 221 -6.06 -17.79 -5.75
N VAL A 222 -6.78 -17.33 -4.73
CA VAL A 222 -6.24 -17.25 -3.36
C VAL A 222 -5.90 -18.64 -2.81
N VAL A 223 -6.72 -19.66 -3.08
CA VAL A 223 -6.43 -21.05 -2.69
C VAL A 223 -5.15 -21.56 -3.36
N LYS A 224 -4.89 -21.16 -4.61
CA LYS A 224 -3.66 -21.49 -5.34
C LYS A 224 -2.44 -20.79 -4.73
N ASP A 225 -2.58 -19.54 -4.32
CA ASP A 225 -1.55 -18.79 -3.60
C ASP A 225 -1.22 -19.45 -2.26
N VAL A 226 -2.24 -19.78 -1.44
CA VAL A 226 -2.07 -20.48 -0.15
C VAL A 226 -1.39 -21.84 -0.34
N ARG A 227 -1.71 -22.56 -1.42
CA ARG A 227 -1.05 -23.82 -1.77
C ARG A 227 0.44 -23.63 -2.04
N ASN A 228 0.83 -22.57 -2.76
CA ASN A 228 2.24 -22.26 -3.00
C ASN A 228 2.95 -21.84 -1.72
N ALA A 229 2.30 -21.02 -0.90
CA ALA A 229 2.78 -20.63 0.43
C ALA A 229 3.01 -21.85 1.34
N ALA A 230 2.10 -22.85 1.32
CA ALA A 230 2.26 -24.09 2.09
C ALA A 230 3.54 -24.87 1.71
N ARG A 231 3.96 -24.81 0.44
CA ARG A 231 5.22 -25.41 -0.01
C ARG A 231 6.44 -24.70 0.59
N ILE A 232 6.41 -23.37 0.68
CA ILE A 232 7.47 -22.58 1.34
C ILE A 232 7.50 -22.87 2.84
N VAL A 233 6.33 -23.01 3.45
CA VAL A 233 6.20 -23.37 4.87
C VAL A 233 6.72 -24.79 5.14
N GLY A 234 6.71 -25.67 4.14
CA GLY A 234 7.10 -27.06 4.28
C GLY A 234 5.98 -27.92 4.86
N ASP A 235 4.73 -27.56 4.59
CA ASP A 235 3.55 -28.20 5.14
C ASP A 235 2.75 -28.94 4.05
N PRO A 236 2.94 -30.25 3.92
CA PRO A 236 2.26 -31.05 2.90
C PRO A 236 0.76 -31.19 3.20
N THR A 237 0.34 -31.14 4.46
CA THR A 237 -1.06 -31.34 4.83
C THR A 237 -1.93 -30.17 4.39
N LEU A 238 -1.44 -28.94 4.56
CA LEU A 238 -2.11 -27.75 4.05
C LEU A 238 -2.09 -27.72 2.53
N PHE A 239 -0.99 -28.15 1.90
CA PHE A 239 -0.89 -28.25 0.44
C PHE A 239 -1.98 -29.17 -0.14
N GLU A 240 -2.11 -30.39 0.36
CA GLU A 240 -3.12 -31.36 -0.07
C GLU A 240 -4.53 -30.83 0.19
N LYS A 241 -4.76 -30.21 1.35
CA LYS A 241 -6.05 -29.59 1.66
C LYS A 241 -6.43 -28.48 0.69
N MET A 242 -5.48 -27.66 0.24
CA MET A 242 -5.76 -26.65 -0.79
C MET A 242 -6.10 -27.27 -2.14
N GLU A 243 -5.54 -28.43 -2.49
CA GLU A 243 -5.96 -29.18 -3.69
C GLU A 243 -7.40 -29.67 -3.57
N GLU A 244 -7.80 -30.19 -2.41
CA GLU A 244 -9.18 -30.59 -2.15
C GLU A 244 -10.14 -29.40 -2.25
N VAL A 245 -9.78 -28.26 -1.65
CA VAL A 245 -10.56 -27.01 -1.79
C VAL A 245 -10.67 -26.61 -3.26
N SER A 246 -9.55 -26.59 -3.99
CA SER A 246 -9.52 -26.22 -5.41
C SER A 246 -10.41 -27.12 -6.27
N ALA A 247 -10.42 -28.44 -5.99
CA ALA A 247 -11.29 -29.39 -6.68
C ALA A 247 -12.78 -29.19 -6.30
N ALA A 248 -13.06 -28.84 -5.04
CA ALA A 248 -14.42 -28.64 -4.56
C ALA A 248 -15.09 -27.38 -5.14
N ILE A 249 -14.32 -26.30 -5.34
CA ILE A 249 -14.85 -25.03 -5.90
C ILE A 249 -15.00 -25.08 -7.43
N LYS A 250 -14.21 -25.89 -8.14
CA LYS A 250 -14.22 -25.99 -9.60
C LYS A 250 -15.41 -26.83 -10.11
N ARG A 251 -16.62 -26.28 -10.02
CA ARG A 251 -17.85 -26.93 -10.48
C ARG A 251 -18.73 -26.01 -11.31
N ASP A 252 -19.39 -26.61 -12.30
CA ASP A 252 -20.49 -26.03 -13.07
C ASP A 252 -20.22 -24.62 -13.64
N ILE A 253 -21.15 -23.71 -13.43
CA ILE A 253 -21.22 -22.39 -14.05
C ILE A 253 -20.07 -21.47 -13.64
N VAL A 254 -19.45 -21.71 -12.48
CA VAL A 254 -18.45 -20.81 -11.90
C VAL A 254 -17.15 -20.80 -12.72
N PHE A 255 -16.82 -21.93 -13.33
CA PHE A 255 -15.61 -22.11 -14.15
C PHE A 255 -15.93 -22.53 -15.59
N ALA A 256 -17.14 -22.22 -16.07
CA ALA A 256 -17.54 -22.50 -17.44
C ALA A 256 -16.63 -21.76 -18.42
N ALA A 257 -16.27 -22.42 -19.53
CA ALA A 257 -15.45 -21.83 -20.56
C ALA A 257 -16.14 -20.59 -21.16
N SER A 258 -15.33 -19.58 -21.50
CA SER A 258 -15.83 -18.43 -22.21
C SER A 258 -16.40 -18.85 -23.57
N LEU A 259 -17.51 -18.22 -23.98
CA LEU A 259 -18.11 -18.43 -25.30
C LEU A 259 -17.36 -17.66 -26.40
N TYR A 260 -16.35 -16.85 -26.06
CA TYR A 260 -15.44 -16.27 -27.05
C TYR A 260 -14.55 -17.36 -27.62
N THR A 261 -14.94 -17.92 -28.77
CA THR A 261 -14.07 -18.76 -29.58
C THR A 261 -13.06 -17.86 -30.28
N THR A 262 -11.77 -18.11 -30.08
CA THR A 262 -10.72 -17.55 -30.93
C THR A 262 -10.83 -18.23 -32.29
N GLU A 263 -11.33 -17.53 -33.31
CA GLU A 263 -11.07 -17.88 -34.71
C GLU A 263 -9.59 -17.64 -35.05
#